data_AF-A0A562QY31-F1
#
_entry.id   AF-A0A562QY31-F1
#
_cell.length_a   1.000
_cell.length_b   1.000
_cell.length_c   1.000
_cell.angle_alpha   90.00
_cell.angle_beta   90.00
_cell.angle_gamma   90.00
#
_symmetry.space_group_name_H-M   'P 1'
#
loop_
_entity.id
_entity.type
_entity.pdbx_description
1 polymer ?
#
loop_
_entity_poly.entity_id
_entity_poly.type
_entity_poly.pdbx_seq_one_letter_code
_entity_poly.pdbx_strand_id
1 'polypeptide(L)'
;MHKAIITSGAAAMLLHTGLALSANPAPEGEPQAEVAGAAGAPVSVGAVIVTGTRASGLKAENSASPIQVIDAGSLQRTGQPDLIQAIAQNIPSFTAQAFGGDTANLTLSARLRGLSPNNTLVLVNGKRRHGTANLAVLGGPYQGGAAADLNYIPVAAIDHIEVLQDG
;
A
#
# COMPACT_ATOMS: atom_id res chain seq x y z
N MET A 1 21.98 -9.79 -22.88
CA MET A 1 20.77 -10.64 -22.93
C MET A 1 20.92 -11.71 -21.86
N HIS A 2 20.38 -11.50 -20.66
CA HIS A 2 20.53 -12.44 -19.55
C HIS A 2 19.17 -13.05 -19.22
N LYS A 3 19.05 -14.37 -19.45
CA LYS A 3 17.83 -15.17 -19.25
C LYS A 3 17.73 -15.61 -17.78
N ALA A 4 16.58 -15.38 -17.16
CA ALA A 4 16.21 -15.96 -15.87
C ALA A 4 15.52 -17.33 -16.10
N ILE A 5 15.90 -18.34 -15.33
CA ILE A 5 15.28 -19.68 -15.34
C ILE A 5 14.60 -19.86 -13.97
N ILE A 6 13.27 -19.93 -13.98
CA ILE A 6 12.44 -20.26 -12.83
C ILE A 6 12.02 -21.73 -12.99
N THR A 7 12.48 -22.61 -12.12
CA THR A 7 12.00 -24.00 -12.03
C THR A 7 11.00 -24.12 -10.88
N SER A 8 9.73 -24.30 -11.25
CA SER A 8 8.63 -24.71 -10.36
C SER A 8 8.75 -26.20 -10.04
N GLY A 9 8.61 -26.55 -8.76
CA GLY A 9 8.74 -27.92 -8.25
C GLY A 9 7.48 -28.39 -7.51
N ALA A 10 6.65 -29.12 -8.25
CA ALA A 10 5.81 -30.27 -7.86
C ALA A 10 4.72 -30.13 -6.78
N ALA A 11 3.48 -30.29 -7.26
CA ALA A 11 2.29 -30.66 -6.53
C ALA A 11 2.40 -32.07 -5.91
N ALA A 12 1.97 -32.22 -4.65
CA ALA A 12 1.70 -33.52 -4.03
C ALA A 12 0.18 -33.73 -3.92
N MET A 13 -0.30 -34.66 -4.75
CA MET A 13 -1.66 -35.21 -4.77
C MET A 13 -1.78 -36.23 -3.64
N LEU A 14 -2.76 -36.06 -2.73
CA LEU A 14 -3.13 -37.09 -1.75
C LEU A 14 -4.63 -37.37 -1.83
N LEU A 15 -4.92 -38.43 -2.58
CA LEU A 15 -6.19 -39.13 -2.68
C LEU A 15 -6.51 -39.79 -1.33
N HIS A 16 -7.70 -39.56 -0.76
CA HIS A 16 -8.35 -40.53 0.13
C HIS A 16 -9.84 -40.60 -0.21
N THR A 17 -10.18 -41.67 -0.93
CA THR A 17 -11.51 -42.23 -1.12
C THR A 17 -11.99 -42.90 0.17
N GLY A 18 -13.24 -42.67 0.56
CA GLY A 18 -13.90 -43.33 1.69
C GLY A 18 -15.42 -43.26 1.57
N LEU A 19 -15.97 -44.16 0.75
CA LEU A 19 -17.39 -44.40 0.57
C LEU A 19 -17.88 -45.34 1.70
N ALA A 20 -18.83 -44.90 2.52
CA ALA A 20 -19.59 -45.78 3.40
C ALA A 20 -21.07 -45.38 3.38
N LEU A 21 -21.84 -46.22 2.67
CA LEU A 21 -23.30 -46.24 2.61
C LEU A 21 -23.83 -46.94 3.88
N SER A 22 -24.66 -46.27 4.66
CA SER A 22 -25.55 -46.94 5.61
C SER A 22 -26.91 -46.24 5.62
N ALA A 23 -27.91 -46.95 5.13
CA ALA A 23 -29.31 -46.57 5.13
C ALA A 23 -29.98 -47.07 6.41
N ASN A 24 -30.75 -46.22 7.09
CA ASN A 24 -31.92 -46.62 7.88
C ASN A 24 -32.86 -45.41 8.08
N PRO A 25 -34.19 -45.60 8.18
CA PRO A 25 -35.21 -44.62 7.83
C PRO A 25 -35.64 -43.71 8.98
N ALA A 26 -36.39 -42.68 8.59
CA ALA A 26 -37.00 -41.62 9.40
C ALA A 26 -37.81 -42.10 10.61
N PRO A 27 -37.98 -41.20 11.58
CA PRO A 27 -39.34 -40.81 11.95
C PRO A 27 -39.57 -39.30 11.87
N GLU A 28 -40.79 -38.95 11.49
CA GLU A 28 -41.34 -37.60 11.35
C GLU A 28 -41.23 -36.79 12.66
N GLY A 29 -40.81 -35.53 12.55
CA GLY A 29 -40.73 -34.59 13.67
C GLY A 29 -40.60 -33.15 13.21
N GLU A 30 -41.76 -32.48 13.13
CA GLU A 30 -42.06 -31.04 13.26
C GLU A 30 -41.35 -29.98 12.37
N PRO A 31 -42.10 -28.99 11.83
CA PRO A 31 -41.55 -27.97 10.94
C PRO A 31 -40.74 -26.93 11.74
N GLN A 32 -39.41 -27.01 11.67
CA GLN A 32 -38.54 -25.96 12.17
C GLN A 32 -38.48 -24.82 11.15
N ALA A 33 -39.04 -23.69 11.56
CA ALA A 33 -39.01 -22.42 10.86
C ALA A 33 -37.59 -22.05 10.42
N GLU A 34 -37.43 -21.82 9.13
CA GLU A 34 -36.24 -21.26 8.50
C GLU A 34 -36.04 -19.82 8.99
N VAL A 35 -35.22 -19.66 10.03
CA VAL A 35 -34.68 -18.35 10.38
C VAL A 35 -33.61 -18.04 9.35
N ALA A 36 -34.02 -17.31 8.30
CA ALA A 36 -33.14 -16.68 7.34
C ALA A 36 -32.16 -15.78 8.11
N GLY A 37 -30.97 -16.33 8.40
CA GLY A 37 -29.84 -15.57 8.88
C GLY A 37 -29.46 -14.59 7.77
N ALA A 38 -29.87 -13.33 7.93
CA ALA A 38 -29.34 -12.23 7.16
C ALA A 38 -27.83 -12.17 7.39
N ALA A 39 -27.09 -12.84 6.50
CA ALA A 39 -25.66 -12.62 6.34
C ALA A 39 -25.50 -11.14 6.01
N GLY A 40 -25.12 -10.36 7.01
CA GLY A 40 -24.71 -8.98 6.84
C GLY A 40 -23.61 -8.98 5.80
N ALA A 41 -23.94 -8.49 4.60
CA ALA A 41 -22.93 -8.17 3.61
C ALA A 41 -21.87 -7.30 4.30
N PRO A 42 -20.57 -7.57 4.08
CA PRO A 42 -19.54 -6.71 4.62
C PRO A 42 -19.83 -5.30 4.12
N VAL A 43 -20.18 -4.40 5.04
CA VAL A 43 -20.27 -2.99 4.73
C VAL A 43 -18.86 -2.61 4.30
N SER A 44 -18.66 -2.43 3.00
CA SER A 44 -17.44 -1.87 2.45
C SER A 44 -17.36 -0.42 2.94
N VAL A 45 -16.80 -0.25 4.13
CA VAL A 45 -16.48 1.07 4.68
C VAL A 45 -15.44 1.65 3.73
N GLY A 46 -15.87 2.59 2.89
CA GLY A 46 -14.98 3.27 1.95
C GLY A 46 -13.78 3.87 2.69
N ALA A 47 -12.62 3.88 2.04
CA ALA A 47 -11.37 4.33 2.64
C ALA A 47 -11.53 5.74 3.23
N VAL A 48 -11.37 5.82 4.55
CA VAL A 48 -11.35 7.08 5.29
C VAL A 48 -10.03 7.76 4.99
N ILE A 49 -10.10 9.00 4.51
CA ILE A 49 -8.95 9.85 4.23
C ILE A 49 -8.78 10.91 5.33
N VAL A 50 -7.53 11.28 5.59
CA VAL A 50 -7.17 12.37 6.50
C VAL A 50 -6.25 13.40 5.81
N THR A 51 -5.61 13.02 4.71
CA THR A 51 -4.66 13.86 3.97
C THR A 51 -5.38 14.90 3.13
N GLY A 52 -4.90 16.13 3.15
CA GLY A 52 -5.48 17.25 2.38
C GLY A 52 -6.66 17.95 3.03
N THR A 53 -7.16 17.46 4.18
CA THR A 53 -8.24 18.10 4.94
C THR A 53 -7.92 18.13 6.43
N ARG A 54 -8.60 19.01 7.19
CA ARG A 54 -8.50 19.02 8.67
C ARG A 54 -9.62 18.22 9.33
N ALA A 55 -10.54 17.66 8.54
CA ALA A 55 -11.64 16.84 9.02
C ALA A 55 -11.23 15.37 8.97
N SER A 56 -11.62 14.59 9.98
CA SER A 56 -11.48 13.13 9.97
C SER A 56 -12.74 12.49 9.41
N GLY A 57 -12.62 11.31 8.78
CA GLY A 57 -13.79 10.57 8.31
C GLY A 57 -14.28 10.95 6.91
N LEU A 58 -13.55 11.78 6.16
CA LEU A 58 -13.89 12.02 4.76
C LEU A 58 -13.56 10.77 3.95
N LYS A 59 -14.30 10.50 2.88
CA LYS A 59 -13.94 9.44 1.92
C LYS A 59 -13.16 10.06 0.76
N ALA A 60 -12.32 9.27 0.10
CA ALA A 60 -11.56 9.72 -1.07
C ALA A 60 -12.47 10.32 -2.16
N GLU A 61 -13.67 9.74 -2.36
CA GLU A 61 -14.68 10.20 -3.33
C GLU A 61 -15.27 11.60 -3.04
N ASN A 62 -15.17 12.07 -1.79
CA ASN A 62 -15.72 13.35 -1.34
C ASN A 62 -14.63 14.45 -1.25
N SER A 63 -13.39 14.14 -1.63
CA SER A 63 -12.28 15.10 -1.62
C SER A 63 -12.36 16.06 -2.80
N ALA A 64 -12.03 17.34 -2.56
CA ALA A 64 -11.93 18.35 -3.61
C ALA A 64 -10.71 18.18 -4.52
N SER A 65 -9.66 17.50 -4.04
CA SER A 65 -8.42 17.22 -4.79
C SER A 65 -8.26 15.71 -4.98
N PRO A 66 -7.72 15.24 -6.13
CA PRO A 66 -7.53 13.82 -6.37
C PRO A 66 -6.59 13.17 -5.34
N ILE A 67 -7.10 12.16 -4.64
CA ILE A 67 -6.35 11.37 -3.67
C ILE A 67 -6.26 9.93 -4.16
N GLN A 68 -5.06 9.35 -4.15
CA GLN A 68 -4.90 7.90 -4.26
C GLN A 68 -4.68 7.27 -2.90
N VAL A 69 -5.41 6.20 -2.63
CA VAL A 69 -5.27 5.40 -1.42
C VAL A 69 -4.66 4.06 -1.79
N ILE A 70 -3.59 3.68 -1.10
CA ILE A 70 -2.93 2.39 -1.23
C ILE A 70 -3.06 1.66 0.09
N ASP A 71 -3.61 0.46 0.06
CA ASP A 71 -3.68 -0.42 1.22
C ASP A 71 -2.35 -1.16 1.46
N ALA A 72 -2.16 -1.66 2.69
CA ALA A 72 -1.02 -2.49 3.04
C ALA A 72 -0.84 -3.69 2.08
N GLY A 73 -1.95 -4.29 1.65
CA GLY A 73 -1.94 -5.42 0.72
C GLY A 73 -1.28 -5.08 -0.62
N SER A 74 -1.58 -3.91 -1.20
CA SER A 74 -0.96 -3.47 -2.47
C SER A 74 0.52 -3.20 -2.32
N LEU A 75 0.95 -2.63 -1.19
CA LEU A 75 2.37 -2.43 -0.90
C LEU A 75 3.10 -3.76 -0.77
N GLN A 76 2.53 -4.73 -0.05
CA GLN A 76 3.12 -6.06 0.12
C GLN A 76 3.22 -6.83 -1.19
N ARG A 77 2.23 -6.71 -2.09
CA ARG A 77 2.24 -7.35 -3.41
C ARG A 77 3.37 -6.86 -4.32
N THR A 78 3.95 -5.69 -4.06
CA THR A 78 5.13 -5.21 -4.82
C THR A 78 6.38 -6.03 -4.57
N GLY A 79 6.47 -6.71 -3.41
CA GLY A 79 7.67 -7.42 -2.98
C GLY A 79 8.88 -6.52 -2.69
N GLN A 80 8.71 -5.19 -2.67
CA GLN A 80 9.79 -4.26 -2.41
C GLN A 80 10.09 -4.16 -0.90
N PRO A 81 11.36 -4.27 -0.49
CA PRO A 81 11.74 -4.06 0.91
C PRO A 81 11.64 -2.59 1.31
N ASP A 82 11.91 -1.69 0.38
CA ASP A 82 11.90 -0.24 0.59
C ASP A 82 10.49 0.33 0.36
N LEU A 83 9.96 1.00 1.37
CA LEU A 83 8.62 1.60 1.32
C LEU A 83 8.48 2.57 0.16
N ILE A 84 9.48 3.42 -0.05
CA ILE A 84 9.45 4.44 -1.10
C ILE A 84 9.37 3.83 -2.51
N GLN A 85 9.99 2.67 -2.71
CA GLN A 85 9.95 1.95 -3.98
C GLN A 85 8.61 1.23 -4.15
N ALA A 86 8.05 0.66 -3.08
CA ALA A 86 6.70 0.09 -3.10
C ALA A 86 5.66 1.14 -3.52
N ILE A 87 5.77 2.38 -3.03
CA ILE A 87 4.88 3.50 -3.43
C ILE A 87 5.07 3.84 -4.92
N ALA A 88 6.32 3.97 -5.38
CA ALA A 88 6.62 4.33 -6.77
C ALA A 88 6.08 3.33 -7.79
N GLN A 89 6.00 2.04 -7.43
CA GLN A 89 5.42 1.02 -8.31
C GLN A 89 3.89 1.10 -8.40
N ASN A 90 3.23 1.61 -7.37
CA ASN A 90 1.77 1.72 -7.33
C ASN A 90 1.26 3.06 -7.87
N ILE A 91 2.07 4.13 -7.83
CA ILE A 91 1.65 5.49 -8.20
C ILE A 91 2.54 6.04 -9.31
N PRO A 92 2.01 6.19 -10.54
CA PRO A 92 2.76 6.77 -11.66
C PRO A 92 3.19 8.22 -11.45
N SER A 93 2.43 8.99 -10.67
CA SER A 93 2.75 10.38 -10.35
C SER A 93 3.81 10.53 -9.26
N PHE A 94 4.22 9.43 -8.61
CA PHE A 94 5.26 9.40 -7.58
C PHE A 94 6.59 8.93 -8.17
N THR A 95 7.68 9.59 -7.80
CA THR A 95 9.04 9.20 -8.21
C THR A 95 9.90 9.00 -6.97
N ALA A 96 10.55 7.84 -6.90
CA ALA A 96 11.53 7.48 -5.88
C ALA A 96 12.93 7.46 -6.50
N GLN A 97 13.66 8.56 -6.39
CA GLN A 97 15.00 8.65 -6.97
C GLN A 97 15.92 9.47 -6.07
N ALA A 98 17.18 9.05 -5.96
CA ALA A 98 18.23 9.83 -5.31
C ALA A 98 18.82 10.86 -6.28
N PHE A 99 19.18 12.04 -5.78
CA PHE A 99 19.75 13.13 -6.57
C PHE A 99 21.05 13.61 -5.94
N GLY A 100 22.04 13.89 -6.78
CA GLY A 100 23.37 14.28 -6.34
C GLY A 100 24.31 13.08 -6.22
N GLY A 101 25.39 13.27 -5.48
CA GLY A 101 26.44 12.27 -5.28
C GLY A 101 26.85 12.22 -3.82
N ASP A 102 27.83 11.39 -3.51
CA ASP A 102 28.27 11.10 -2.14
C ASP A 102 27.08 10.64 -1.27
N THR A 103 26.92 11.17 -0.06
CA THR A 103 25.89 10.76 0.89
C THR A 103 24.49 11.02 0.34
N ALA A 104 24.28 12.03 -0.52
CA ALA A 104 22.97 12.33 -1.11
C ALA A 104 22.42 11.18 -1.98
N ASN A 105 23.28 10.29 -2.49
CA ASN A 105 22.87 9.11 -3.24
C ASN A 105 22.32 7.98 -2.34
N LEU A 106 22.48 8.08 -1.02
CA LEU A 106 22.01 7.05 -0.07
C LEU A 106 20.55 7.21 0.33
N THR A 107 19.96 8.38 0.08
CA THR A 107 18.55 8.67 0.43
C THR A 107 17.72 8.82 -0.84
N LEU A 108 16.73 7.95 -0.99
CA LEU A 108 15.71 8.07 -2.03
C LEU A 108 14.78 9.22 -1.66
N SER A 109 14.58 10.15 -2.59
CA SER A 109 13.71 11.29 -2.37
C SER A 109 12.30 11.03 -2.91
N ALA A 110 11.28 11.25 -2.08
CA ALA A 110 9.87 11.19 -2.46
C ALA A 110 9.49 12.45 -3.23
N ARG A 111 8.95 12.28 -4.44
CA ARG A 111 8.64 13.40 -5.34
C ARG A 111 7.32 13.14 -6.06
N LEU A 112 6.56 14.21 -6.30
CA LEU A 112 5.30 14.15 -7.03
C LEU A 112 5.39 14.99 -8.30
N ARG A 113 4.95 14.42 -9.43
CA ARG A 113 4.81 15.11 -10.73
C ARG A 113 6.08 15.85 -11.19
N GLY A 114 7.26 15.32 -10.87
CA GLY A 114 8.53 15.95 -11.23
C GLY A 114 8.87 17.23 -10.45
N LEU A 115 8.13 17.57 -9.40
CA LEU A 115 8.46 18.69 -8.51
C LEU A 115 9.68 18.40 -7.64
N SER A 116 10.26 19.46 -7.07
CA SER A 116 11.36 19.33 -6.11
C SER A 116 10.95 18.47 -4.91
N PRO A 117 11.84 17.62 -4.38
CA PRO A 117 11.56 16.90 -3.13
C PRO A 117 11.24 17.83 -1.96
N ASN A 118 11.77 19.06 -1.96
CA ASN A 118 11.43 20.07 -0.95
C ASN A 118 9.96 20.52 -1.02
N ASN A 119 9.29 20.29 -2.16
CA ASN A 119 7.88 20.62 -2.37
C ASN A 119 6.96 19.42 -2.09
N THR A 120 7.50 18.28 -1.63
CA THR A 120 6.69 17.10 -1.27
C THR A 120 6.61 16.99 0.24
N LEU A 121 5.42 17.23 0.80
CA LEU A 121 5.17 17.09 2.23
C LEU A 121 4.85 15.64 2.58
N VAL A 122 5.67 15.03 3.44
CA VAL A 122 5.40 13.71 3.99
C VAL A 122 4.76 13.85 5.37
N LEU A 123 3.62 13.17 5.55
CA LEU A 123 2.93 13.05 6.83
C LEU A 123 2.98 11.59 7.29
N VAL A 124 3.25 11.39 8.58
CA VAL A 124 3.09 10.08 9.24
C VAL A 124 2.13 10.29 10.39
N ASN A 125 1.00 9.57 10.38
CA ASN A 125 -0.08 9.73 11.37
C ASN A 125 -0.54 11.20 11.50
N GLY A 126 -0.63 11.91 10.38
CA GLY A 126 -1.00 13.33 10.34
C GLY A 126 0.06 14.31 10.85
N LYS A 127 1.28 13.86 11.18
CA LYS A 127 2.39 14.72 11.62
C LYS A 127 3.44 14.87 10.53
N ARG A 128 3.95 16.09 10.35
CA ARG A 128 4.97 16.40 9.35
C ARG A 128 6.29 15.68 9.67
N ARG A 129 6.83 14.96 8.70
CA ARG A 129 8.20 14.45 8.77
C ARG A 129 9.18 15.53 8.35
N HIS A 130 10.32 15.56 9.04
CA HIS A 130 11.39 16.50 8.72
C HIS A 130 12.28 15.88 7.65
N GLY A 131 12.85 16.73 6.80
CA GLY A 131 13.88 16.33 5.86
C GLY A 131 15.14 15.86 6.58
N THR A 132 16.02 15.19 5.84
CA THR A 132 17.35 14.84 6.37
C THR A 132 18.25 16.08 6.48
N ALA A 133 19.34 15.96 7.25
CA ALA A 133 20.41 16.97 7.28
C ALA A 133 21.34 16.88 6.06
N ASN A 134 21.14 15.90 5.19
CA ASN A 134 21.95 15.64 4.01
C ASN A 134 21.37 16.41 2.82
N LEU A 135 22.14 17.35 2.30
CA LEU A 135 21.73 18.23 1.22
C LEU A 135 22.32 17.75 -0.11
N ALA A 136 21.50 17.71 -1.15
CA ALA A 136 21.96 17.54 -2.51
C ALA A 136 22.72 18.80 -2.98
N VAL A 137 24.01 18.90 -2.65
CA VAL A 137 24.84 20.09 -2.91
C VAL A 137 25.48 20.11 -4.31
N LEU A 138 25.53 18.96 -4.99
CA LEU A 138 26.08 18.89 -6.34
C LEU A 138 25.16 19.62 -7.33
N GLY A 139 25.76 20.27 -8.32
CA GLY A 139 25.03 20.97 -9.38
C GLY A 139 24.15 20.00 -10.18
N GLY A 140 22.90 20.40 -10.42
CA GLY A 140 21.92 19.60 -11.15
C GLY A 140 20.49 19.93 -10.76
N PRO A 141 19.51 19.20 -11.32
CA PRO A 141 18.12 19.32 -10.91
C PRO A 141 17.97 19.10 -9.40
N TYR A 142 17.19 19.98 -8.75
CA TYR A 142 16.83 19.88 -7.33
C TYR A 142 18.02 20.03 -6.36
N GLN A 143 19.04 20.80 -6.77
CA GLN A 143 20.11 21.26 -5.88
C GLN A 143 19.54 21.95 -4.64
N GLY A 144 20.16 21.69 -3.48
CA GLY A 144 19.65 22.09 -2.17
C GLY A 144 18.47 21.26 -1.66
N GLY A 145 18.17 20.12 -2.30
CA GLY A 145 17.14 19.19 -1.87
C GLY A 145 17.49 18.47 -0.56
N ALA A 146 16.52 18.41 0.37
CA ALA A 146 16.55 17.58 1.58
C ALA A 146 15.14 16.98 1.82
N ALA A 147 14.90 15.81 1.24
CA ALA A 147 13.65 15.08 1.41
C ALA A 147 13.56 14.41 2.79
N ALA A 148 12.34 14.09 3.23
CA ALA A 148 12.15 13.13 4.31
C ALA A 148 12.53 11.73 3.82
N ASP A 149 13.32 11.02 4.62
CA ASP A 149 13.72 9.64 4.31
C ASP A 149 12.66 8.66 4.81
N LEU A 150 12.11 7.86 3.88
CA LEU A 150 11.07 6.87 4.15
C LEU A 150 11.64 5.48 4.46
N ASN A 151 12.95 5.25 4.27
CA ASN A 151 13.56 3.95 4.54
C ASN A 151 13.56 3.60 6.03
N TYR A 152 13.36 4.59 6.91
CA TYR A 152 13.15 4.36 8.35
C TYR A 152 11.81 3.69 8.68
N ILE A 153 10.89 3.57 7.72
CA ILE A 153 9.54 3.04 7.95
C ILE A 153 9.39 1.73 7.17
N PRO A 154 9.34 0.58 7.86
CA PRO A 154 9.12 -0.71 7.21
C PRO A 154 7.73 -0.78 6.56
N VAL A 155 7.62 -1.44 5.40
CA VAL A 155 6.33 -1.67 4.71
C VAL A 155 5.31 -2.35 5.61
N ALA A 156 5.75 -3.28 6.47
CA ALA A 156 4.88 -3.99 7.40
C ALA A 156 4.28 -3.10 8.51
N ALA A 157 4.83 -1.90 8.74
CA ALA A 157 4.32 -0.95 9.74
C ALA A 157 3.24 -0.02 9.18
N ILE A 158 2.88 -0.14 7.91
CA ILE A 158 1.92 0.70 7.22
C ILE A 158 0.57 0.00 7.10
N ASP A 159 -0.48 0.67 7.54
CA ASP A 159 -1.87 0.25 7.31
C ASP A 159 -2.35 0.68 5.92
N HIS A 160 -2.20 1.97 5.60
CA HIS A 160 -2.49 2.53 4.30
C HIS A 160 -1.66 3.80 4.04
N ILE A 161 -1.61 4.21 2.78
CA ILE A 161 -0.96 5.44 2.32
C ILE A 161 -1.96 6.24 1.51
N GLU A 162 -2.04 7.52 1.81
CA GLU A 162 -2.81 8.48 1.04
C GLU A 162 -1.83 9.42 0.33
N VAL A 163 -1.98 9.54 -0.99
CA VAL A 163 -1.19 10.46 -1.78
C VAL A 163 -2.10 11.50 -2.41
N LEU A 164 -1.88 12.74 -2.00
CA LEU A 164 -2.52 13.90 -2.60
C LEU A 164 -1.83 14.22 -3.92
N GLN A 165 -2.55 14.07 -5.03
CA GLN A 165 -1.97 14.22 -6.35
C GLN A 165 -1.95 15.67 -6.84
N ASP A 166 -2.67 16.59 -6.19
CA ASP A 166 -2.67 18.02 -6.48
C ASP A 166 -2.64 18.80 -5.16
N GLY A 167 -1.68 19.72 -5.04
CA GLY A 167 -1.39 20.51 -3.84
C GLY A 167 -0.28 21.51 -4.09
#